data_AF-A0A9P7XXB5-F1
#
_entry.id   AF-A0A9P7XXB5-F1
#
_cell.length_a   1.000
_cell.length_b   1.000
_cell.length_c   1.000
_cell.angle_alpha   90.00
_cell.angle_beta   90.00
_cell.angle_gamma   90.00
#
_symmetry.space_group_name_H-M   'P 1'
#
loop_
_entity.id
_entity.type
_entity.pdbx_description
1 polymer ?
#
loop_
_entity_poly.entity_id
_entity_poly.type
_entity_poly.pdbx_seq_one_letter_code
_entity_poly.pdbx_strand_id
1 'polypeptide(L)'
;MFWTGIANYGLPETIMDLNIRLISDLNLHQSRILPIVLVLCPSKLQSLTIHITCQSYGLVPVDNAGREQEMAAVEEGGPLPALRAVSITSEYGNFLPPSCARFLGRCANLQDLHIPSLERRWIHALEGCTHLKTLRIDFLSDETIRPFAMALKTGLPSLDAIQVRTYESHNQSLDVAAMISACRSGWRYVCLPSLGAPAADALIKHCSTLETFSLQWAYGLTSNHMLQILSSSPRLETFITLAKDEEYEHVQTFISCHDFIDFESSSYILKPWPCESTLKVFRAKIGGIPRPDITRTYCGHPIKSRMVTREAYPGQGLEIQRRVYERLARMTRLQRLELGNEDRRPNVHADFYLRNMTLQRIQDVLHQYSCLDMKLGSGLRILEALKDLRVLSVVRMETRIGVEELKWMKQSWPKLIVIRGLNIDGEEKEAGKWAQDESLTIFSMPCFRVH
;
A
#
# COMPACT_ATOMS: atom_id res chain seq x y z
N MET A 1 -20.98 -18.20 -29.88
CA MET A 1 -22.44 -17.96 -29.86
C MET A 1 -22.82 -16.75 -29.00
N PHE A 2 -22.41 -16.66 -27.72
CA PHE A 2 -22.77 -15.53 -26.84
C PHE A 2 -22.42 -14.13 -27.42
N TRP A 3 -21.16 -13.90 -27.80
CA TRP A 3 -20.71 -12.61 -28.35
C TRP A 3 -21.38 -12.23 -29.67
N THR A 4 -21.73 -13.24 -30.49
CA THR A 4 -22.48 -13.03 -31.73
C THR A 4 -23.90 -12.54 -31.42
N GLY A 5 -24.54 -13.08 -30.37
CA GLY A 5 -25.83 -12.59 -29.89
C GLY A 5 -25.77 -11.14 -29.44
N ILE A 6 -24.76 -10.78 -28.63
CA ILE A 6 -24.56 -9.38 -28.21
C ILE A 6 -24.32 -8.48 -29.42
N ALA A 7 -23.45 -8.89 -30.36
CA ALA A 7 -23.16 -8.10 -31.55
C ALA A 7 -24.41 -7.84 -32.41
N ASN A 8 -25.33 -8.81 -32.50
CA ASN A 8 -26.52 -8.72 -33.34
C ASN A 8 -27.71 -8.05 -32.65
N TYR A 9 -27.89 -8.26 -31.35
CA TYR A 9 -29.09 -7.85 -30.62
C TYR A 9 -28.83 -6.75 -29.58
N GLY A 10 -27.56 -6.39 -29.35
CA GLY A 10 -27.17 -5.45 -28.31
C GLY A 10 -27.28 -6.04 -26.90
N LEU A 11 -27.02 -5.19 -25.92
CA LEU A 11 -27.26 -5.48 -24.50
C LEU A 11 -28.67 -4.96 -24.10
N PRO A 12 -29.39 -5.65 -23.21
CA PRO A 12 -30.66 -5.15 -22.70
C PRO A 12 -30.54 -3.75 -22.07
N GLU A 13 -31.40 -2.81 -22.48
CA GLU A 13 -31.43 -1.41 -21.98
C GLU A 13 -31.71 -1.29 -20.48
N THR A 14 -32.16 -2.36 -19.82
CA THR A 14 -32.41 -2.40 -18.37
C THR A 14 -31.18 -2.69 -17.54
N ILE A 15 -30.05 -3.05 -18.16
CA ILE A 15 -28.82 -3.37 -17.43
C ILE A 15 -28.22 -2.10 -16.83
N MET A 16 -28.06 -2.11 -15.50
CA MET A 16 -27.38 -1.03 -14.75
C MET A 16 -25.94 -1.42 -14.39
N ASP A 17 -25.67 -2.71 -14.21
CA ASP A 17 -24.35 -3.21 -13.84
C ASP A 17 -23.96 -4.36 -14.77
N LEU A 18 -22.77 -4.25 -15.37
CA LEU A 18 -22.25 -5.25 -16.30
C LEU A 18 -20.88 -5.72 -15.84
N ASN A 19 -20.76 -7.00 -15.49
CA ASN A 19 -19.48 -7.65 -15.20
C ASN A 19 -19.17 -8.69 -16.28
N ILE A 20 -18.06 -8.50 -16.96
CA ILE A 20 -17.59 -9.35 -18.04
C ILE A 20 -16.25 -9.94 -17.66
N ARG A 21 -16.14 -11.27 -17.78
CA ARG A 21 -14.86 -11.96 -17.75
C ARG A 21 -14.48 -12.37 -19.17
N LEU A 22 -13.42 -11.78 -19.70
CA LEU A 22 -12.84 -12.11 -20.99
C LEU A 22 -11.66 -13.03 -20.78
N ILE A 23 -11.81 -14.28 -21.20
CA ILE A 23 -10.69 -15.23 -21.32
C ILE A 23 -10.35 -15.26 -22.80
N SER A 24 -9.13 -14.82 -23.14
CA SER A 24 -8.67 -14.71 -24.52
C SER A 24 -7.33 -15.38 -24.65
N ASP A 25 -7.20 -16.26 -25.64
CA ASP A 25 -5.89 -16.79 -26.06
C ASP A 25 -5.18 -15.82 -27.02
N LEU A 26 -5.90 -14.80 -27.49
CA LEU A 26 -5.40 -13.74 -28.36
C LEU A 26 -5.01 -12.50 -27.57
N ASN A 27 -4.00 -11.79 -28.07
CA ASN A 27 -3.64 -10.46 -27.60
C ASN A 27 -4.86 -9.52 -27.70
N LEU A 28 -5.11 -8.73 -26.66
CA LEU A 28 -6.24 -7.79 -26.60
C LEU A 28 -6.30 -6.82 -27.78
N HIS A 29 -5.14 -6.42 -28.33
CA HIS A 29 -5.10 -5.55 -29.51
C HIS A 29 -5.71 -6.20 -30.76
N GLN A 30 -5.75 -7.54 -30.80
CA GLN A 30 -6.37 -8.30 -31.89
C GLN A 30 -7.82 -8.65 -31.60
N SER A 31 -8.28 -8.48 -30.35
CA SER A 31 -9.64 -8.82 -29.95
C SER A 31 -10.63 -7.77 -30.44
N ARG A 32 -11.58 -8.21 -31.29
CA ARG A 32 -12.74 -7.40 -31.68
C ARG A 32 -13.83 -7.37 -30.61
N ILE A 33 -13.76 -8.27 -29.62
CA ILE A 33 -14.81 -8.43 -28.61
C ILE A 33 -14.90 -7.18 -27.74
N LEU A 34 -13.77 -6.66 -27.26
CA LEU A 34 -13.75 -5.50 -26.36
C LEU A 34 -14.31 -4.24 -27.04
N PRO A 35 -13.89 -3.85 -28.26
CA PRO A 35 -14.54 -2.76 -28.98
C PRO A 35 -16.06 -2.93 -29.14
N ILE A 36 -16.54 -4.13 -29.51
CA ILE A 36 -17.97 -4.41 -29.68
C ILE A 36 -18.73 -4.19 -28.37
N VAL A 37 -18.21 -4.72 -27.27
CA VAL A 37 -18.79 -4.54 -25.93
C VAL A 37 -18.89 -3.07 -25.57
N LEU A 38 -17.82 -2.30 -25.76
CA LEU A 38 -17.79 -0.89 -25.39
C LEU A 38 -18.75 -0.05 -26.22
N VAL A 39 -18.90 -0.34 -27.52
CA VAL A 39 -19.86 0.37 -28.40
C VAL A 39 -21.31 0.10 -27.96
N LEU A 40 -21.63 -1.14 -27.62
CA LEU A 40 -22.99 -1.62 -27.32
C LEU A 40 -23.45 -1.41 -25.87
N CYS A 41 -22.68 -0.69 -25.04
CA CYS A 41 -23.09 -0.36 -23.69
C CYS A 41 -24.42 0.43 -23.69
N PRO A 42 -25.43 0.02 -22.90
CA PRO A 42 -26.71 0.71 -22.85
C PRO A 42 -26.58 2.05 -22.11
N SER A 43 -27.43 3.02 -22.47
CA SER A 43 -27.39 4.38 -21.93
C SER A 43 -27.64 4.48 -20.42
N LYS A 44 -28.32 3.48 -19.84
CA LYS A 44 -28.65 3.37 -18.40
C LYS A 44 -27.57 2.65 -17.59
N LEU A 45 -26.50 2.16 -18.21
CA LEU A 45 -25.42 1.47 -17.52
C LEU A 45 -24.74 2.42 -16.52
N GLN A 46 -24.64 2.00 -15.27
CA GLN A 46 -24.03 2.76 -14.17
C GLN A 46 -22.63 2.24 -13.84
N SER A 47 -22.41 0.93 -13.94
CA SER A 47 -21.12 0.29 -13.65
C SER A 47 -20.73 -0.73 -14.71
N LEU A 48 -19.47 -0.67 -15.16
CA LEU A 48 -18.87 -1.62 -16.09
C LEU A 48 -17.59 -2.20 -15.48
N THR A 49 -17.55 -3.51 -15.31
CA THR A 49 -16.34 -4.24 -14.89
C THR A 49 -15.95 -5.25 -15.95
N ILE A 50 -14.69 -5.21 -16.38
CA ILE A 50 -14.10 -6.12 -17.38
C ILE A 50 -12.84 -6.72 -16.79
N HIS A 51 -12.85 -8.03 -16.56
CA HIS A 51 -11.71 -8.81 -16.12
C HIS A 51 -11.13 -9.58 -17.28
N ILE A 52 -9.86 -9.33 -17.59
CA ILE A 52 -9.17 -9.94 -18.73
C ILE A 52 -8.12 -10.93 -18.24
N THR A 53 -8.28 -12.18 -18.64
CA THR A 53 -7.29 -13.24 -18.45
C THR A 53 -6.74 -13.63 -19.82
N CYS A 54 -5.43 -13.43 -20.04
CA CYS A 54 -4.75 -13.80 -21.29
C CYS A 54 -3.88 -15.04 -21.06
N GLN A 55 -4.08 -16.14 -21.79
CA GLN A 55 -3.33 -17.38 -21.53
C GLN A 55 -1.92 -17.40 -22.16
N SER A 56 -1.65 -16.54 -23.14
CA SER A 56 -0.38 -16.57 -23.87
C SER A 56 0.69 -15.67 -23.24
N TYR A 57 1.71 -16.28 -22.62
CA TYR A 57 2.93 -15.61 -22.11
C TYR A 57 3.98 -15.32 -23.19
N GLY A 58 3.65 -15.50 -24.46
CA GLY A 58 4.59 -15.21 -25.55
C GLY A 58 4.81 -13.71 -25.62
N LEU A 59 5.96 -13.23 -25.12
CA LEU A 59 6.56 -11.93 -25.48
C LEU A 59 6.84 -11.93 -26.99
N VAL A 60 5.79 -11.91 -27.80
CA VAL A 60 5.93 -11.65 -29.23
C VAL A 60 6.07 -10.13 -29.33
N PRO A 61 7.26 -9.58 -29.63
CA PRO A 61 7.42 -8.16 -29.82
C PRO A 61 6.41 -7.71 -30.88
N VAL A 62 5.55 -6.78 -30.50
CA VAL A 62 4.45 -6.37 -31.34
C VAL A 62 4.99 -5.36 -32.36
N ASP A 63 5.31 -5.82 -33.56
CA ASP A 63 5.54 -4.95 -34.72
C ASP A 63 4.21 -4.27 -35.10
N ASN A 64 3.91 -3.17 -34.42
CA ASN A 64 2.57 -2.59 -34.30
C ASN A 64 2.24 -1.46 -35.30
N ALA A 65 3.17 -1.08 -36.18
CA ALA A 65 3.00 0.16 -36.95
C ALA A 65 1.97 0.08 -38.10
N GLY A 66 1.59 -1.11 -38.59
CA GLY A 66 0.86 -1.25 -39.85
C GLY A 66 -0.66 -1.48 -39.78
N ARG A 67 -1.23 -1.91 -38.64
CA ARG A 67 -2.63 -2.40 -38.58
C ARG A 67 -3.64 -1.46 -37.91
N GLU A 68 -3.21 -0.31 -37.39
CA GLU A 68 -4.12 0.59 -36.67
C GLU A 68 -5.15 1.31 -37.57
N GLN A 69 -4.88 1.42 -38.88
CA GLN A 69 -5.76 2.16 -39.80
C GLN A 69 -7.09 1.43 -40.13
N GLU A 70 -7.17 0.11 -40.01
CA GLU A 70 -8.35 -0.65 -40.48
C GLU A 70 -9.54 -0.66 -39.50
N MET A 71 -9.35 -0.25 -38.24
CA MET A 71 -10.41 -0.24 -37.22
C MET A 71 -11.10 1.13 -37.01
N ALA A 72 -10.80 2.12 -37.86
CA ALA A 72 -11.34 3.47 -37.75
C ALA A 72 -12.85 3.58 -38.08
N ALA A 73 -13.46 2.58 -38.73
CA ALA A 73 -14.82 2.68 -39.26
C ALA A 73 -15.94 2.16 -38.34
N VAL A 74 -15.65 1.73 -37.12
CA VAL A 74 -16.72 1.33 -36.18
C VAL A 74 -17.39 2.60 -35.65
N GLU A 75 -18.68 2.77 -35.95
CA GLU A 75 -19.50 3.91 -35.53
C GLU A 75 -19.33 4.21 -34.04
N GLU A 76 -19.08 5.48 -33.72
CA GLU A 76 -18.98 5.92 -32.33
C GLU A 76 -20.36 5.80 -31.66
N GLY A 77 -20.47 4.92 -30.67
CA GLY A 77 -21.69 4.79 -29.89
C GLY A 77 -22.06 6.11 -29.19
N GLY A 78 -23.35 6.33 -28.93
CA GLY A 78 -23.86 7.53 -28.26
C GLY A 78 -23.35 7.72 -26.82
N PRO A 79 -23.54 8.90 -26.20
CA PRO A 79 -23.06 9.21 -24.86
C PRO A 79 -23.61 8.24 -23.80
N LEU A 80 -22.83 8.02 -22.73
CA LEU A 80 -23.16 7.15 -21.60
C LEU A 80 -23.28 7.98 -20.30
N PRO A 81 -24.31 8.82 -20.17
CA PRO A 81 -24.42 9.77 -19.06
C PRO A 81 -24.70 9.10 -17.71
N ALA A 82 -25.23 7.88 -17.68
CA ALA A 82 -25.49 7.17 -16.43
C ALA A 82 -24.23 6.51 -15.86
N LEU A 83 -23.18 6.33 -16.66
CA LEU A 83 -22.01 5.54 -16.28
C LEU A 83 -21.14 6.32 -15.28
N ARG A 84 -20.97 5.73 -14.09
CA ARG A 84 -20.23 6.32 -12.97
C ARG A 84 -18.96 5.57 -12.61
N ALA A 85 -18.92 4.26 -12.89
CA ALA A 85 -17.78 3.43 -12.56
C ALA A 85 -17.36 2.55 -13.73
N VAL A 86 -16.06 2.54 -14.02
CA VAL A 86 -15.45 1.65 -15.01
C VAL A 86 -14.24 0.98 -14.38
N SER A 87 -14.20 -0.34 -14.38
CA SER A 87 -13.04 -1.12 -13.96
C SER A 87 -12.65 -2.08 -15.06
N ILE A 88 -11.47 -1.88 -15.62
CA ILE A 88 -10.83 -2.82 -16.54
C ILE A 88 -9.61 -3.33 -15.81
N THR A 89 -9.46 -4.65 -15.72
CA THR A 89 -8.33 -5.29 -15.05
C THR A 89 -7.75 -6.39 -15.93
N SER A 90 -6.45 -6.61 -15.80
CA SER A 90 -5.72 -7.60 -16.59
C SER A 90 -4.69 -8.28 -15.69
N GLU A 91 -4.64 -9.61 -15.72
CA GLU A 91 -3.69 -10.39 -14.91
C GLU A 91 -2.22 -10.07 -15.26
N TYR A 92 -1.95 -9.65 -16.50
CA TYR A 92 -0.60 -9.50 -17.05
C TYR A 92 -0.25 -8.07 -17.45
N GLY A 93 -0.97 -7.07 -16.94
CA GLY A 93 -0.68 -5.66 -17.26
C GLY A 93 -0.84 -5.32 -18.75
N ASN A 94 -1.58 -6.14 -19.51
CA ASN A 94 -1.75 -5.94 -20.96
C ASN A 94 -2.20 -4.52 -21.30
N PHE A 95 -1.59 -3.96 -22.35
CA PHE A 95 -1.99 -2.71 -22.99
C PHE A 95 -3.44 -2.79 -23.48
N LEU A 96 -4.12 -1.65 -23.43
CA LEU A 96 -5.54 -1.57 -23.78
C LEU A 96 -5.68 -1.13 -25.23
N PRO A 97 -6.67 -1.66 -25.97
CA PRO A 97 -6.89 -1.19 -27.33
C PRO A 97 -7.32 0.28 -27.35
N PRO A 98 -7.01 1.03 -28.42
CA PRO A 98 -7.37 2.45 -28.56
C PRO A 98 -8.88 2.75 -28.43
N SER A 99 -9.73 1.75 -28.67
CA SER A 99 -11.17 1.83 -28.47
C SER A 99 -11.56 2.20 -27.03
N CYS A 100 -10.75 1.81 -26.04
CA CYS A 100 -11.03 2.11 -24.64
C CYS A 100 -10.87 3.61 -24.33
N ALA A 101 -9.89 4.29 -24.92
CA ALA A 101 -9.74 5.74 -24.78
C ALA A 101 -10.95 6.47 -25.43
N ARG A 102 -11.39 6.03 -26.62
CA ARG A 102 -12.61 6.57 -27.26
C ARG A 102 -13.87 6.35 -26.39
N PHE A 103 -13.98 5.19 -25.76
CA PHE A 103 -15.09 4.87 -24.87
C PHE A 103 -15.17 5.84 -23.67
N LEU A 104 -14.03 6.21 -23.08
CA LEU A 104 -14.03 7.19 -21.98
C LEU A 104 -14.60 8.57 -22.40
N GLY A 105 -14.40 8.97 -23.66
CA GLY A 105 -15.00 10.21 -24.19
C GLY A 105 -16.54 10.24 -24.15
N ARG A 106 -17.18 9.07 -24.03
CA ARG A 106 -18.65 8.95 -23.90
C ARG A 106 -19.12 9.07 -22.45
N CYS A 107 -18.21 9.01 -21.47
CA CYS A 107 -18.50 8.80 -20.05
C CYS A 107 -18.37 10.10 -19.25
N ALA A 108 -19.16 11.13 -19.58
CA ALA A 108 -19.02 12.46 -18.98
C ALA A 108 -19.17 12.51 -17.44
N ASN A 109 -19.92 11.57 -16.86
CA ASN A 109 -20.22 11.51 -15.41
C ASN A 109 -19.40 10.45 -14.66
N LEU A 110 -18.31 9.97 -15.26
CA LEU A 110 -17.44 8.96 -14.65
C LEU A 110 -16.82 9.50 -13.35
N GLN A 111 -16.94 8.73 -12.27
CA GLN A 111 -16.41 9.05 -10.93
C GLN A 111 -15.28 8.12 -10.50
N ASP A 112 -15.36 6.84 -10.89
CA ASP A 112 -14.37 5.83 -10.55
C ASP A 112 -13.85 5.15 -11.80
N LEU A 113 -12.53 5.16 -11.97
CA LEU A 113 -11.85 4.49 -13.08
C LEU A 113 -10.73 3.60 -12.56
N HIS A 114 -10.72 2.33 -12.97
CA HIS A 114 -9.60 1.41 -12.78
C HIS A 114 -9.17 0.86 -14.14
N ILE A 115 -7.88 0.96 -14.45
CA ILE A 115 -7.27 0.48 -15.70
C ILE A 115 -5.99 -0.31 -15.43
N PRO A 116 -5.67 -1.34 -16.23
CA PRO A 116 -4.42 -2.09 -16.09
C PRO A 116 -3.19 -1.24 -16.41
N SER A 117 -3.26 -0.36 -17.40
CA SER A 117 -2.15 0.52 -17.76
C SER A 117 -2.67 1.86 -18.30
N LEU A 118 -1.95 2.93 -17.99
CA LEU A 118 -2.22 4.25 -18.56
C LEU A 118 -1.29 4.49 -19.76
N GLU A 119 -1.85 4.65 -20.95
CA GLU A 119 -1.11 4.99 -22.16
C GLU A 119 -1.32 6.47 -22.54
N ARG A 120 -0.41 7.03 -23.34
CA ARG A 120 -0.47 8.44 -23.78
C ARG A 120 -1.81 8.83 -24.43
N ARG A 121 -2.45 7.92 -25.16
CA ARG A 121 -3.74 8.16 -25.82
C ARG A 121 -4.90 8.32 -24.84
N TRP A 122 -4.81 7.72 -23.67
CA TRP A 122 -5.84 7.82 -22.63
C TRP A 122 -5.86 9.18 -21.97
N ILE A 123 -4.71 9.85 -21.93
CA ILE A 123 -4.54 11.13 -21.22
C ILE A 123 -5.49 12.18 -21.77
N HIS A 124 -5.65 12.26 -23.10
CA HIS A 124 -6.63 13.15 -23.73
C HIS A 124 -8.08 12.77 -23.42
N ALA A 125 -8.39 11.48 -23.32
CA ALA A 125 -9.74 11.04 -22.98
C ALA A 125 -10.08 11.34 -21.50
N LEU A 126 -9.09 11.24 -20.60
CA LEU A 126 -9.24 11.60 -19.20
C LEU A 126 -9.52 13.08 -19.00
N GLU A 127 -9.01 13.97 -19.86
CA GLU A 127 -9.29 15.42 -19.78
C GLU A 127 -10.80 15.73 -19.89
N GLY A 128 -11.59 14.86 -20.52
CA GLY A 128 -13.05 14.98 -20.58
C GLY A 128 -13.79 14.46 -19.34
N CYS A 129 -13.11 13.72 -18.44
CA CYS A 129 -13.70 13.09 -17.26
C CYS A 129 -13.68 14.02 -16.04
N THR A 130 -14.30 15.20 -16.14
CA THR A 130 -14.20 16.26 -15.13
C THR A 130 -14.79 15.90 -13.76
N HIS A 131 -15.65 14.88 -13.69
CA HIS A 131 -16.25 14.34 -12.47
C HIS A 131 -15.48 13.17 -11.85
N LEU A 132 -14.34 12.76 -12.42
CA LEU A 132 -13.54 11.66 -11.93
C LEU A 132 -12.97 11.99 -10.55
N LYS A 133 -13.25 11.13 -9.56
CA LYS A 133 -12.80 11.26 -8.15
C LYS A 133 -11.70 10.27 -7.81
N THR A 134 -11.86 9.03 -8.26
CA THR A 134 -10.93 7.93 -8.01
C THR A 134 -10.32 7.42 -9.31
N LEU A 135 -9.00 7.35 -9.35
CA LEU A 135 -8.26 6.72 -10.43
C LEU A 135 -7.32 5.64 -9.89
N ARG A 136 -7.48 4.42 -10.40
CA ARG A 136 -6.62 3.27 -10.10
C ARG A 136 -5.92 2.81 -11.37
N ILE A 137 -4.61 2.64 -11.30
CA ILE A 137 -3.74 2.27 -12.42
C ILE A 137 -2.85 1.12 -11.95
N ASP A 138 -2.90 -0.03 -12.61
CA ASP A 138 -2.03 -1.14 -12.20
C ASP A 138 -0.56 -0.90 -12.64
N PHE A 139 -0.35 -0.38 -13.84
CA PHE A 139 0.97 -0.10 -14.40
C PHE A 139 1.05 1.30 -15.00
N LEU A 140 2.00 2.11 -14.53
CA LEU A 140 2.24 3.46 -15.02
C LEU A 140 3.68 3.58 -15.53
N SER A 141 3.85 3.81 -16.84
CA SER A 141 5.17 3.94 -17.48
C SER A 141 5.73 5.35 -17.38
N ASP A 142 7.05 5.46 -17.47
CA ASP A 142 7.81 6.70 -17.31
C ASP A 142 7.38 7.78 -18.32
N GLU A 143 7.13 7.36 -19.56
CA GLU A 143 6.73 8.24 -20.65
C GLU A 143 5.36 8.88 -20.45
N THR A 144 4.54 8.31 -19.56
CA THR A 144 3.14 8.72 -19.35
C THR A 144 2.94 9.55 -18.08
N ILE A 145 3.85 9.50 -17.10
CA ILE A 145 3.69 10.26 -15.85
C ILE A 145 3.62 11.77 -16.11
N ARG A 146 4.53 12.32 -16.91
CA ARG A 146 4.57 13.77 -17.14
C ARG A 146 3.34 14.28 -17.90
N PRO A 147 2.93 13.68 -19.04
CA PRO A 147 1.69 14.11 -19.70
C PRO A 147 0.47 13.89 -18.79
N PHE A 148 0.46 12.85 -17.95
CA PHE A 148 -0.61 12.61 -17.00
C PHE A 148 -0.68 13.69 -15.91
N ALA A 149 0.47 14.12 -15.37
CA ALA A 149 0.55 15.25 -14.45
C ALA A 149 -0.04 16.54 -15.05
N MET A 150 0.16 16.75 -16.35
CA MET A 150 -0.46 17.89 -17.05
C MET A 150 -1.97 17.75 -17.15
N ALA A 151 -2.49 16.58 -17.51
CA ALA A 151 -3.93 16.33 -17.56
C ALA A 151 -4.60 16.44 -16.17
N LEU A 152 -3.93 15.99 -15.10
CA LEU A 152 -4.38 16.21 -13.73
C LEU A 152 -4.57 17.70 -13.43
N LYS A 153 -3.61 18.51 -13.87
CA LYS A 153 -3.62 19.95 -13.62
C LYS A 153 -4.72 20.67 -14.39
N THR A 154 -5.10 20.22 -15.59
CA THR A 154 -5.99 20.96 -16.51
C THR A 154 -7.39 20.36 -16.63
N GLY A 155 -7.53 19.04 -16.62
CA GLY A 155 -8.76 18.33 -16.99
C GLY A 155 -9.45 17.53 -15.89
N LEU A 156 -8.79 17.30 -14.74
CA LEU A 156 -9.31 16.44 -13.67
C LEU A 156 -9.49 17.19 -12.33
N PRO A 157 -10.36 18.22 -12.28
CA PRO A 157 -10.48 19.08 -11.09
C PRO A 157 -11.07 18.38 -9.87
N SER A 158 -11.84 17.30 -10.06
CA SER A 158 -12.52 16.56 -8.99
C SER A 158 -11.70 15.40 -8.44
N LEU A 159 -10.56 15.06 -9.05
CA LEU A 159 -9.78 13.88 -8.67
C LEU A 159 -9.12 14.15 -7.32
N ASP A 160 -9.42 13.32 -6.32
CA ASP A 160 -8.87 13.42 -4.96
C ASP A 160 -8.33 12.07 -4.44
N ALA A 161 -8.46 11.01 -5.24
CA ALA A 161 -7.98 9.67 -4.92
C ALA A 161 -7.18 9.05 -6.07
N ILE A 162 -5.93 8.69 -5.81
CA ILE A 162 -5.05 8.02 -6.76
C ILE A 162 -4.46 6.74 -6.18
N GLN A 163 -4.48 5.68 -6.99
CA GLN A 163 -3.81 4.42 -6.72
C GLN A 163 -2.96 4.02 -7.92
N VAL A 164 -1.67 3.83 -7.72
CA VAL A 164 -0.76 3.26 -8.71
C VAL A 164 -0.15 1.99 -8.11
N ARG A 165 -0.22 0.87 -8.82
CA ARG A 165 0.29 -0.41 -8.30
C ARG A 165 1.76 -0.66 -8.62
N THR A 166 2.24 -0.29 -9.81
CA THR A 166 3.63 -0.49 -10.23
C THR A 166 4.13 0.64 -11.14
N TYR A 167 5.44 0.85 -11.17
CA TYR A 167 6.16 1.73 -12.11
C TYR A 167 7.18 0.90 -12.89
N GLU A 168 7.60 1.39 -14.06
CA GLU A 168 8.65 0.74 -14.86
C GLU A 168 10.06 1.02 -14.31
N SER A 169 10.30 2.15 -13.63
CA SER A 169 11.62 2.50 -13.09
C SER A 169 11.60 3.25 -11.74
N HIS A 170 12.69 3.16 -10.97
CA HIS A 170 12.85 3.85 -9.67
C HIS A 170 13.32 5.31 -9.75
N ASN A 171 13.66 5.83 -10.94
CA ASN A 171 14.36 7.14 -11.08
C ASN A 171 13.44 8.34 -11.32
N GLN A 172 12.14 8.20 -11.08
CA GLN A 172 11.11 9.16 -11.55
C GLN A 172 10.61 10.12 -10.49
N SER A 173 11.40 10.40 -9.46
CA SER A 173 10.91 11.15 -8.30
C SER A 173 10.37 12.55 -8.66
N LEU A 174 10.89 13.19 -9.71
CA LEU A 174 10.43 14.51 -10.16
C LEU A 174 9.10 14.46 -10.92
N ASP A 175 8.90 13.49 -11.81
CA ASP A 175 7.66 13.38 -12.57
C ASP A 175 6.51 12.93 -11.65
N VAL A 176 6.78 12.01 -10.71
CA VAL A 176 5.81 11.66 -9.65
C VAL A 176 5.50 12.88 -8.77
N ALA A 177 6.49 13.72 -8.45
CA ALA A 177 6.25 14.96 -7.70
C ALA A 177 5.36 15.94 -8.47
N ALA A 178 5.56 16.06 -9.79
CA ALA A 178 4.71 16.87 -10.64
C ALA A 178 3.27 16.33 -10.68
N MET A 179 3.11 15.00 -10.77
CA MET A 179 1.81 14.33 -10.72
C MET A 179 1.08 14.60 -9.39
N ILE A 180 1.76 14.44 -8.25
CA ILE A 180 1.18 14.70 -6.93
C ILE A 180 0.84 16.18 -6.77
N SER A 181 1.71 17.09 -7.19
CA SER A 181 1.47 18.54 -7.10
C SER A 181 0.35 19.04 -8.01
N ALA A 182 -0.06 18.28 -9.02
CA ALA A 182 -1.05 18.71 -10.00
C ALA A 182 -2.49 18.72 -9.44
N CYS A 183 -2.75 18.01 -8.35
CA CYS A 183 -4.06 17.92 -7.74
C CYS A 183 -4.47 19.24 -7.06
N ARG A 184 -5.59 19.82 -7.48
CA ARG A 184 -6.07 21.11 -6.97
C ARG A 184 -7.03 20.99 -5.77
N SER A 185 -7.78 19.90 -5.72
CA SER A 185 -8.77 19.59 -4.67
C SER A 185 -8.12 19.19 -3.34
N GLY A 186 -6.84 18.79 -3.37
CA GLY A 186 -6.17 18.11 -2.28
C GLY A 186 -6.39 16.60 -2.33
N TRP A 187 -5.33 15.84 -2.07
CA TRP A 187 -5.44 14.38 -2.04
C TRP A 187 -6.11 13.92 -0.74
N ARG A 188 -7.14 13.10 -0.87
CA ARG A 188 -7.75 12.34 0.23
C ARG A 188 -7.17 10.93 0.31
N TYR A 189 -6.91 10.29 -0.84
CA TYR A 189 -6.37 8.94 -0.89
C TYR A 189 -5.16 8.88 -1.83
N VAL A 190 -4.01 8.46 -1.30
CA VAL A 190 -2.78 8.25 -2.09
C VAL A 190 -2.25 6.87 -1.78
N CYS A 191 -2.25 6.00 -2.79
CA CYS A 191 -1.63 4.69 -2.73
C CYS A 191 -0.63 4.55 -3.88
N LEU A 192 0.67 4.63 -3.59
CA LEU A 192 1.70 4.54 -4.62
C LEU A 192 2.60 3.32 -4.38
N PRO A 193 3.30 2.84 -5.40
CA PRO A 193 4.35 1.85 -5.24
C PRO A 193 5.49 2.43 -4.42
N SER A 194 6.01 3.61 -4.80
CA SER A 194 7.04 4.32 -4.04
C SER A 194 6.88 5.84 -4.08
N LEU A 195 7.59 6.54 -3.18
CA LEU A 195 7.54 7.99 -3.05
C LEU A 195 8.91 8.57 -2.69
N GLY A 196 9.64 9.04 -3.70
CA GLY A 196 10.92 9.75 -3.52
C GLY A 196 10.74 11.11 -2.84
N ALA A 197 11.84 11.69 -2.35
CA ALA A 197 11.82 12.94 -1.56
C ALA A 197 11.05 14.10 -2.22
N PRO A 198 11.26 14.47 -3.51
CA PRO A 198 10.48 15.54 -4.15
C PRO A 198 8.96 15.28 -4.17
N ALA A 199 8.56 14.01 -4.31
CA ALA A 199 7.15 13.63 -4.34
C ALA A 199 6.54 13.63 -2.93
N ALA A 200 7.34 13.31 -1.91
CA ALA A 200 6.94 13.48 -0.51
C ALA A 200 6.73 14.97 -0.17
N ASP A 201 7.63 15.85 -0.58
CA ASP A 201 7.48 17.31 -0.40
C ASP A 201 6.22 17.84 -1.09
N ALA A 202 5.90 17.32 -2.28
CA ALA A 202 4.66 17.62 -2.96
C ALA A 202 3.44 17.13 -2.16
N LEU A 203 3.46 15.90 -1.67
CA LEU A 203 2.36 15.30 -0.90
C LEU A 203 2.07 16.06 0.40
N ILE A 204 3.10 16.54 1.10
CA ILE A 204 2.97 17.27 2.36
C ILE A 204 2.08 18.51 2.20
N LYS A 205 2.07 19.15 1.02
CA LYS A 205 1.20 20.29 0.70
C LYS A 205 -0.29 19.93 0.67
N HIS A 206 -0.63 18.64 0.61
CA HIS A 206 -1.99 18.11 0.57
C HIS A 206 -2.42 17.42 1.89
N CYS A 207 -1.60 17.47 2.94
CA CYS A 207 -1.89 16.79 4.21
C CYS A 207 -3.21 17.20 4.87
N SER A 208 -3.66 18.44 4.68
CA SER A 208 -4.92 18.93 5.27
C SER A 208 -6.17 18.13 4.84
N THR A 209 -6.14 17.50 3.66
CA THR A 209 -7.23 16.67 3.13
C THR A 209 -6.96 15.17 3.22
N LEU A 210 -5.73 14.77 3.55
CA LEU A 210 -5.28 13.39 3.44
C LEU A 210 -5.96 12.49 4.49
N GLU A 211 -6.64 11.45 4.01
CA GLU A 211 -7.33 10.43 4.82
C GLU A 211 -6.60 9.09 4.78
N THR A 212 -6.03 8.72 3.63
CA THR A 212 -5.27 7.48 3.46
C THR A 212 -3.97 7.73 2.72
N PHE A 213 -2.88 7.30 3.33
CA PHE A 213 -1.56 7.24 2.74
C PHE A 213 -1.02 5.81 2.81
N SER A 214 -0.70 5.24 1.65
CA SER A 214 -0.12 3.91 1.54
C SER A 214 0.99 3.87 0.51
N LEU A 215 2.15 3.36 0.91
CA LEU A 215 3.22 2.99 0.00
C LEU A 215 3.40 1.47 -0.03
N GLN A 216 3.76 0.93 -1.18
CA GLN A 216 4.21 -0.48 -1.27
C GLN A 216 5.68 -0.60 -0.89
N TRP A 217 6.47 0.42 -1.20
CA TRP A 217 7.88 0.57 -0.89
C TRP A 217 8.13 2.02 -0.52
N ALA A 218 8.57 2.28 0.70
CA ALA A 218 8.79 3.66 1.14
C ALA A 218 10.18 4.20 0.76
N TYR A 219 10.72 3.81 -0.41
CA TYR A 219 12.02 4.26 -0.91
C TYR A 219 12.07 5.78 -1.07
N GLY A 220 13.09 6.42 -0.49
CA GLY A 220 13.27 7.86 -0.55
C GLY A 220 12.40 8.67 0.43
N LEU A 221 11.50 8.01 1.18
CA LEU A 221 10.74 8.66 2.23
C LEU A 221 11.61 8.74 3.50
N THR A 222 11.93 9.97 3.91
CA THR A 222 12.72 10.22 5.12
C THR A 222 11.84 10.17 6.37
N SER A 223 12.48 10.01 7.53
CA SER A 223 11.83 10.13 8.83
C SER A 223 11.12 11.48 9.02
N ASN A 224 11.76 12.57 8.59
CA ASN A 224 11.18 13.91 8.63
C ASN A 224 9.91 14.02 7.75
N HIS A 225 9.90 13.43 6.55
CA HIS A 225 8.69 13.43 5.72
C HIS A 225 7.54 12.67 6.40
N MET A 226 7.82 11.51 6.99
CA MET A 226 6.81 10.75 7.74
C MET A 226 6.25 11.54 8.91
N LEU A 227 7.11 12.20 9.69
CA LEU A 227 6.70 13.10 10.76
C LEU A 227 5.81 14.24 10.23
N GLN A 228 6.23 14.94 9.17
CA GLN A 228 5.45 16.04 8.60
C GLN A 228 4.07 15.56 8.16
N ILE A 229 3.96 14.43 7.48
CA ILE A 229 2.66 13.85 7.08
C ILE A 229 1.78 13.60 8.31
N LEU A 230 2.29 12.94 9.35
CA LEU A 230 1.52 12.63 10.57
C LEU A 230 1.13 13.91 11.34
N SER A 231 2.04 14.87 11.46
CA SER A 231 1.85 16.12 12.20
C SER A 231 1.02 17.18 11.46
N SER A 232 0.75 17.00 10.16
CA SER A 232 0.00 17.98 9.34
C SER A 232 -1.32 17.44 8.78
N SER A 233 -1.69 16.18 9.06
CA SER A 233 -2.88 15.55 8.46
C SER A 233 -4.02 15.32 9.47
N PRO A 234 -4.94 16.28 9.69
CA PRO A 234 -6.01 16.15 10.69
C PRO A 234 -7.01 15.03 10.40
N ARG A 235 -7.15 14.63 9.13
CA ARG A 235 -8.13 13.63 8.69
C ARG A 235 -7.53 12.25 8.45
N LEU A 236 -6.23 12.07 8.72
CA LEU A 236 -5.52 10.85 8.38
C LEU A 236 -6.03 9.67 9.21
N GLU A 237 -6.66 8.72 8.54
CA GLU A 237 -7.17 7.49 9.14
C GLU A 237 -6.22 6.31 8.94
N THR A 238 -5.49 6.29 7.83
CA THR A 238 -4.60 5.19 7.45
C THR A 238 -3.24 5.69 7.03
N PHE A 239 -2.19 5.22 7.70
CA PHE A 239 -0.79 5.49 7.38
C PHE A 239 -0.01 4.18 7.23
N ILE A 240 0.43 3.86 6.01
CA ILE A 240 1.11 2.62 5.68
C ILE A 240 2.39 2.92 4.90
N THR A 241 3.53 2.63 5.52
CA THR A 241 4.86 2.68 4.88
C THR A 241 5.60 1.34 4.98
N LEU A 242 5.05 0.37 5.71
CA LEU A 242 5.52 -1.02 5.70
C LEU A 242 5.27 -1.68 4.35
N ALA A 243 6.33 -2.27 3.81
CA ALA A 243 6.26 -3.00 2.56
C ALA A 243 5.30 -4.19 2.63
N LYS A 244 4.71 -4.54 1.48
CA LYS A 244 3.75 -5.66 1.38
C LYS A 244 4.34 -6.93 0.75
N ASP A 245 5.47 -6.84 0.04
CA ASP A 245 6.00 -7.93 -0.80
C ASP A 245 7.54 -8.06 -0.73
N GLU A 246 8.06 -9.27 -1.02
CA GLU A 246 9.44 -9.77 -0.81
C GLU A 246 10.51 -9.25 -1.80
N GLU A 247 10.33 -8.10 -2.45
CA GLU A 247 11.38 -7.63 -3.36
C GLU A 247 12.62 -7.25 -2.55
N TYR A 248 13.71 -7.99 -2.80
CA TYR A 248 14.94 -8.15 -2.01
C TYR A 248 15.77 -6.88 -1.77
N GLU A 249 15.25 -5.69 -2.03
CA GLU A 249 16.00 -4.46 -1.89
C GLU A 249 16.00 -3.95 -0.44
N HIS A 250 17.22 -3.87 0.11
CA HIS A 250 17.51 -3.71 1.53
C HIS A 250 17.24 -2.32 2.14
N VAL A 251 16.51 -1.43 1.48
CA VAL A 251 16.27 -0.09 2.07
C VAL A 251 15.14 -0.18 3.07
N GLN A 252 15.50 -0.28 4.34
CA GLN A 252 14.55 -0.19 5.43
C GLN A 252 14.17 1.26 5.66
N THR A 253 12.98 1.65 5.20
CA THR A 253 12.38 2.91 5.60
C THR A 253 11.80 2.78 7.00
N PHE A 254 12.19 3.69 7.90
CA PHE A 254 11.68 3.77 9.26
C PHE A 254 11.59 5.23 9.70
N ILE A 255 10.67 5.52 10.61
CA ILE A 255 10.67 6.78 11.34
C ILE A 255 11.66 6.65 12.50
N SER A 256 12.60 7.59 12.61
CA SER A 256 13.52 7.64 13.73
C SER A 256 12.73 7.86 15.02
N CYS A 257 13.14 7.24 16.12
CA CYS A 257 12.44 7.41 17.39
C CYS A 257 12.41 8.88 17.83
N HIS A 258 13.46 9.67 17.53
CA HIS A 258 13.51 11.08 17.87
C HIS A 258 12.47 11.91 17.09
N ASP A 259 12.34 11.68 15.78
CA ASP A 259 11.31 12.35 14.98
C ASP A 259 9.91 11.86 15.34
N PHE A 260 9.74 10.57 15.66
CA PHE A 260 8.44 10.04 16.08
C PHE A 260 7.98 10.61 17.42
N ILE A 261 8.90 10.82 18.36
CA ILE A 261 8.60 11.46 19.64
C ILE A 261 8.15 12.90 19.41
N ASP A 262 8.81 13.67 18.53
CA ASP A 262 8.46 15.05 18.17
C ASP A 262 8.18 15.94 19.40
N PHE A 263 9.21 16.14 20.21
CA PHE A 263 9.14 17.05 21.34
C PHE A 263 9.19 18.51 20.92
N GLU A 264 8.51 19.34 21.69
CA GLU A 264 8.80 20.76 21.74
C GLU A 264 10.10 20.99 22.53
N SER A 265 11.04 21.71 21.93
CA SER A 265 12.41 21.87 22.44
C SER A 265 12.49 22.56 23.81
N SER A 266 11.48 23.37 24.17
CA SER A 266 11.45 24.12 25.42
C SER A 266 10.82 23.36 26.59
N SER A 267 9.82 22.50 26.32
CA SER A 267 8.94 21.95 27.35
C SER A 267 9.14 20.45 27.58
N TYR A 268 9.82 19.73 26.67
CA TYR A 268 9.86 18.26 26.66
C TYR A 268 8.46 17.62 26.64
N ILE A 269 7.45 18.36 26.17
CA ILE A 269 6.10 17.86 25.97
C ILE A 269 5.95 17.43 24.51
N LEU A 270 5.31 16.28 24.30
CA LEU A 270 4.99 15.78 22.96
C LEU A 270 4.07 16.78 22.26
N LYS A 271 4.50 17.31 21.10
CA LYS A 271 3.64 18.19 20.29
C LYS A 271 2.40 17.42 19.85
N PRO A 272 1.17 17.93 20.01
CA PRO A 272 -0.02 17.21 19.59
C PRO A 272 -0.02 17.04 18.07
N TRP A 273 -0.24 15.82 17.57
CA TRP A 273 -0.49 15.62 16.15
C TRP A 273 -1.99 15.71 15.83
N PRO A 274 -2.39 16.43 14.77
CA PRO A 274 -3.79 16.52 14.35
C PRO A 274 -4.45 15.15 14.08
N CYS A 275 -3.68 14.15 13.67
CA CYS A 275 -4.20 12.80 13.39
C CYS A 275 -4.42 11.90 14.61
N GLU A 276 -4.00 12.29 15.83
CA GLU A 276 -4.08 11.43 17.04
C GLU A 276 -5.51 10.90 17.29
N SER A 277 -6.51 11.71 16.98
CA SER A 277 -7.93 11.38 17.17
C SER A 277 -8.63 10.77 15.94
N THR A 278 -7.93 10.63 14.80
CA THR A 278 -8.51 10.12 13.55
C THR A 278 -7.82 8.84 13.05
N LEU A 279 -6.56 8.63 13.41
CA LEU A 279 -5.75 7.52 12.95
C LEU A 279 -6.27 6.17 13.48
N LYS A 280 -6.63 5.28 12.54
CA LYS A 280 -7.14 3.92 12.81
C LYS A 280 -6.13 2.84 12.44
N VAL A 281 -5.29 3.08 11.44
CA VAL A 281 -4.30 2.12 10.94
C VAL A 281 -2.94 2.78 10.89
N PHE A 282 -2.00 2.28 11.68
CA PHE A 282 -0.60 2.70 11.66
C PHE A 282 0.29 1.49 11.37
N ARG A 283 0.93 1.52 10.20
CA ARG A 283 1.83 0.48 9.71
C ARG A 283 3.14 1.13 9.28
N ALA A 284 4.07 1.30 10.22
CA ALA A 284 5.38 1.89 9.97
C ALA A 284 6.41 1.36 10.98
N LYS A 285 7.66 1.20 10.54
CA LYS A 285 8.77 0.88 11.46
C LYS A 285 9.16 2.11 12.25
N ILE A 286 9.30 1.97 13.57
CA ILE A 286 9.95 2.95 14.42
C ILE A 286 11.33 2.41 14.76
N GLY A 287 12.37 3.08 14.25
CA GLY A 287 13.76 2.65 14.36
C GLY A 287 14.61 3.55 15.26
N GLY A 288 15.86 3.15 15.47
CA GLY A 288 16.83 3.95 16.21
C GLY A 288 16.75 3.82 17.74
N ILE A 289 15.92 2.93 18.27
CA ILE A 289 15.78 2.71 19.72
C ILE A 289 16.94 1.83 20.22
N PRO A 290 17.78 2.30 21.16
CA PRO A 290 18.82 1.48 21.75
C PRO A 290 18.26 0.28 22.53
N ARG A 291 18.86 -0.89 22.32
CA ARG A 291 18.49 -2.16 22.96
C ARG A 291 19.75 -2.93 23.44
N PRO A 292 20.41 -2.44 24.51
CA PRO A 292 21.65 -3.07 25.01
C PRO A 292 21.43 -4.49 25.56
N ASP A 293 20.17 -4.86 25.84
CA ASP A 293 19.75 -6.19 26.29
C ASP A 293 19.78 -7.26 25.17
N ILE A 294 19.94 -6.84 23.91
CA ILE A 294 20.06 -7.73 22.76
C ILE A 294 21.55 -7.93 22.46
N THR A 295 22.07 -9.09 22.85
CA THR A 295 23.49 -9.46 22.64
C THR A 295 23.67 -10.50 21.53
N ARG A 296 22.60 -11.15 21.12
CA ARG A 296 22.58 -12.18 20.08
C ARG A 296 21.54 -11.87 19.01
N THR A 297 21.84 -12.25 17.78
CA THR A 297 20.93 -12.22 16.65
C THR A 297 19.83 -13.25 16.86
N TYR A 298 18.80 -13.19 16.03
CA TYR A 298 17.71 -14.14 16.01
C TYR A 298 18.21 -15.58 15.81
N CYS A 299 19.23 -15.78 14.97
CA CYS A 299 19.90 -17.07 14.79
C CYS A 299 20.90 -17.45 15.90
N GLY A 300 21.01 -16.66 16.98
CA GLY A 300 21.86 -16.93 18.13
C GLY A 300 23.32 -16.52 17.98
N HIS A 301 23.70 -15.87 16.88
CA HIS A 301 25.07 -15.34 16.69
C HIS A 301 25.28 -14.06 17.50
N PRO A 302 26.51 -13.68 17.86
CA PRO A 302 26.76 -12.38 18.48
C PRO A 302 26.29 -11.21 17.60
N ILE A 303 25.63 -10.22 18.20
CA ILE A 303 25.18 -9.00 17.50
C ILE A 303 26.39 -8.22 16.96
N LYS A 304 26.32 -7.84 15.67
CA LYS A 304 27.33 -6.97 15.06
C LYS A 304 27.04 -5.51 15.41
N SER A 305 28.10 -4.71 15.53
CA SER A 305 28.02 -3.30 15.97
C SER A 305 27.08 -2.37 15.16
N ARG A 306 26.63 -2.78 13.97
CA ARG A 306 25.71 -1.99 13.13
C ARG A 306 24.25 -2.47 13.18
N MET A 307 23.97 -3.58 13.88
CA MET A 307 22.62 -4.17 13.93
C MET A 307 21.77 -3.57 15.05
N VAL A 308 22.41 -3.02 16.10
CA VAL A 308 21.75 -2.36 17.22
C VAL A 308 22.26 -0.94 17.39
N THR A 309 21.37 -0.04 17.77
CA THR A 309 21.72 1.31 18.19
C THR A 309 22.34 1.25 19.59
N ARG A 310 23.49 1.90 19.79
CA ARG A 310 24.14 1.99 21.10
C ARG A 310 23.50 3.10 21.93
N GLU A 311 23.45 2.89 23.24
CA GLU A 311 23.10 3.95 24.17
C GLU A 311 24.22 4.99 24.25
N ALA A 312 23.85 6.27 24.29
CA ALA A 312 24.72 7.38 24.63
C ALA A 312 24.98 7.46 26.14
N TYR A 313 24.02 7.03 26.95
CA TYR A 313 24.11 6.91 28.41
C TYR A 313 23.25 5.76 28.92
N PRO A 314 23.60 5.13 30.06
CA PRO A 314 22.84 4.02 30.62
C PRO A 314 21.36 4.38 30.83
N GLY A 315 20.45 3.57 30.28
CA GLY A 315 19.01 3.74 30.44
C GLY A 315 18.34 4.64 29.39
N GLN A 316 19.12 5.22 28.46
CA GLN A 316 18.58 6.00 27.34
C GLN A 316 17.53 5.21 26.54
N GLY A 317 17.79 3.91 26.29
CA GLY A 317 16.87 3.06 25.54
C GLY A 317 15.49 3.00 26.20
N LEU A 318 15.45 2.79 27.51
CA LEU A 318 14.20 2.73 28.29
C LEU A 318 13.45 4.07 28.27
N GLU A 319 14.17 5.19 28.39
CA GLU A 319 13.58 6.52 28.30
C GLU A 319 12.92 6.74 26.93
N ILE A 320 13.67 6.51 25.84
CA ILE A 320 13.16 6.65 24.47
C ILE A 320 11.94 5.76 24.24
N GLN A 321 11.98 4.50 24.68
CA GLN A 321 10.86 3.57 24.55
C GLN A 321 9.60 4.11 25.22
N ARG A 322 9.70 4.59 26.47
CA ARG A 322 8.56 5.18 27.19
C ARG A 322 7.97 6.37 26.42
N ARG A 323 8.80 7.22 25.83
CA ARG A 323 8.32 8.38 25.04
C ARG A 323 7.63 7.96 23.75
N VAL A 324 8.15 6.94 23.06
CA VAL A 324 7.47 6.36 21.90
C VAL A 324 6.12 5.74 22.31
N TYR A 325 6.06 5.06 23.45
CA TYR A 325 4.81 4.53 24.00
C TYR A 325 3.81 5.64 24.36
N GLU A 326 4.25 6.73 24.99
CA GLU A 326 3.40 7.89 25.29
C GLU A 326 2.79 8.48 24.03
N ARG A 327 3.57 8.61 22.93
CA ARG A 327 3.08 9.07 21.62
C ARG A 327 2.03 8.11 21.05
N LEU A 328 2.33 6.80 21.02
CA LEU A 328 1.41 5.79 20.50
C LEU A 328 0.09 5.75 21.31
N ALA A 329 0.16 5.89 22.64
CA ALA A 329 -1.01 5.86 23.51
C ALA A 329 -2.02 7.00 23.24
N ARG A 330 -1.59 8.11 22.63
CA ARG A 330 -2.48 9.22 22.22
C ARG A 330 -3.38 8.85 21.04
N MET A 331 -3.00 7.85 20.24
CA MET A 331 -3.75 7.38 19.07
C MET A 331 -4.91 6.46 19.49
N THR A 332 -5.82 6.96 20.33
CA THR A 332 -6.82 6.14 21.04
C THR A 332 -7.80 5.37 20.14
N ARG A 333 -7.95 5.80 18.88
CA ARG A 333 -8.80 5.13 17.87
C ARG A 333 -8.05 4.08 17.04
N LEU A 334 -6.79 3.81 17.37
CA LEU A 334 -5.96 2.88 16.63
C LEU A 334 -6.54 1.46 16.72
N GLN A 335 -6.88 0.91 15.56
CA GLN A 335 -7.43 -0.44 15.41
C GLN A 335 -6.37 -1.45 14.96
N ARG A 336 -5.34 -0.97 14.24
CA ARG A 336 -4.25 -1.80 13.74
C ARG A 336 -2.91 -1.10 13.93
N LEU A 337 -2.04 -1.73 14.70
CA LEU A 337 -0.69 -1.29 14.97
C LEU A 337 0.30 -2.33 14.42
N GLU A 338 1.09 -1.94 13.43
CA GLU A 338 2.17 -2.78 12.90
C GLU A 338 3.48 -2.02 12.92
N LEU A 339 4.46 -2.59 13.61
CA LEU A 339 5.75 -1.95 13.89
C LEU A 339 6.92 -2.71 13.26
N GLY A 340 6.71 -3.99 12.90
CA GLY A 340 7.73 -4.87 12.33
C GLY A 340 7.67 -5.01 10.81
N ASN A 341 8.56 -5.82 10.22
CA ASN A 341 8.58 -6.06 8.77
C ASN A 341 7.57 -7.15 8.39
N GLU A 342 6.53 -6.80 7.62
CA GLU A 342 5.50 -7.75 7.19
C GLU A 342 5.83 -8.33 5.80
N ASP A 343 6.74 -9.30 5.74
CA ASP A 343 7.17 -9.93 4.48
C ASP A 343 6.25 -11.12 4.11
N ARG A 344 4.93 -10.98 4.32
CA ARG A 344 3.93 -12.05 4.12
C ARG A 344 3.59 -12.25 2.64
N ARG A 345 4.49 -12.86 1.90
CA ARG A 345 4.11 -13.89 0.95
C ARG A 345 5.16 -14.98 1.03
N PRO A 346 4.90 -16.15 1.65
CA PRO A 346 5.69 -17.33 1.31
C PRO A 346 5.44 -17.59 -0.16
N ASN A 347 6.23 -16.96 -1.02
CA ASN A 347 6.16 -17.21 -2.44
C ASN A 347 6.54 -18.68 -2.55
N VAL A 348 5.65 -19.51 -3.08
CA VAL A 348 5.86 -20.97 -3.19
C VAL A 348 7.14 -21.26 -4.00
N HIS A 349 7.63 -20.27 -4.75
CA HIS A 349 8.91 -20.30 -5.47
C HIS A 349 10.16 -19.96 -4.63
N ALA A 350 10.02 -19.29 -3.49
CA ALA A 350 11.14 -18.97 -2.61
C ALA A 350 11.74 -20.26 -1.99
N ASP A 351 10.91 -21.27 -1.70
CA ASP A 351 11.37 -22.61 -1.27
C ASP A 351 12.36 -23.25 -2.26
N PHE A 352 12.28 -22.88 -3.55
CA PHE A 352 13.16 -23.41 -4.60
C PHE A 352 14.53 -22.72 -4.63
N TYR A 353 14.60 -21.41 -4.36
CA TYR A 353 15.87 -20.66 -4.35
C TYR A 353 16.56 -20.64 -2.98
N LEU A 354 15.80 -20.87 -1.89
CA LEU A 354 16.28 -20.70 -0.53
C LEU A 354 16.95 -21.95 0.09
N ARG A 355 17.05 -23.09 -0.62
CA ARG A 355 17.76 -24.28 -0.08
C ARG A 355 19.29 -24.15 0.02
N ASN A 356 19.87 -23.06 -0.46
CA ASN A 356 21.32 -22.79 -0.32
C ASN A 356 21.59 -21.88 0.89
N MET A 357 22.68 -22.11 1.62
CA MET A 357 23.11 -21.56 2.93
C MET A 357 22.98 -20.04 3.20
N THR A 358 22.47 -19.24 2.27
CA THR A 358 22.23 -17.80 2.41
C THR A 358 21.04 -17.46 3.32
N LEU A 359 20.17 -18.43 3.64
CA LEU A 359 18.94 -18.23 4.43
C LEU A 359 19.15 -17.61 5.81
N GLN A 360 20.09 -18.14 6.60
CA GLN A 360 20.32 -17.68 7.98
C GLN A 360 20.75 -16.20 8.01
N ARG A 361 21.58 -15.78 7.05
CA ARG A 361 22.02 -14.38 6.96
C ARG A 361 20.89 -13.45 6.56
N ILE A 362 19.98 -13.89 5.68
CA ILE A 362 18.84 -13.06 5.24
C ILE A 362 17.85 -12.84 6.39
N GLN A 363 17.59 -13.87 7.20
CA GLN A 363 16.71 -13.75 8.37
C GLN A 363 17.24 -12.70 9.36
N ASP A 364 18.52 -12.77 9.71
CA ASP A 364 19.13 -11.82 10.66
C ASP A 364 19.18 -10.38 10.10
N VAL A 365 19.32 -10.19 8.79
CA VAL A 365 19.36 -8.85 8.16
C VAL A 365 17.99 -8.18 8.13
N LEU A 366 16.92 -8.96 8.01
CA LEU A 366 15.56 -8.45 7.92
C LEU A 366 14.88 -8.32 9.29
N HIS A 367 15.50 -8.84 10.36
CA HIS A 367 15.04 -8.69 11.73
C HIS A 367 15.41 -7.32 12.31
N GLN A 368 14.48 -6.71 13.04
CA GLN A 368 14.62 -5.39 13.61
C GLN A 368 15.04 -5.48 15.08
N TYR A 369 16.31 -5.17 15.36
CA TYR A 369 16.85 -5.17 16.72
C TYR A 369 16.79 -3.78 17.41
N SER A 370 16.87 -2.69 16.65
CA SER A 370 16.66 -1.33 17.15
C SER A 370 15.16 -0.98 17.20
N CYS A 371 14.38 -1.72 17.98
CA CYS A 371 12.92 -1.62 18.07
C CYS A 371 12.43 -1.45 19.52
N LEU A 372 11.11 -1.23 19.66
CA LEU A 372 10.43 -1.23 20.96
C LEU A 372 10.55 -2.60 21.65
N ASP A 373 10.81 -2.60 22.97
CA ASP A 373 10.71 -3.81 23.79
C ASP A 373 9.27 -3.96 24.29
N MET A 374 8.61 -5.03 23.86
CA MET A 374 7.18 -5.27 24.11
C MET A 374 6.92 -5.87 25.50
N LYS A 375 7.58 -5.34 26.54
CA LYS A 375 7.45 -5.76 27.94
C LYS A 375 6.74 -4.73 28.80
N LEU A 376 6.08 -5.21 29.85
CA LEU A 376 5.45 -4.33 30.85
C LEU A 376 6.47 -3.39 31.52
N GLY A 377 7.65 -3.91 31.89
CA GLY A 377 8.71 -3.12 32.52
C GLY A 377 9.28 -2.00 31.63
N SER A 378 9.21 -2.19 30.31
CA SER A 378 9.72 -1.25 29.31
C SER A 378 8.73 -0.13 28.97
N GLY A 379 7.50 -0.21 29.49
CA GLY A 379 6.48 0.83 29.33
C GLY A 379 5.27 0.41 28.50
N LEU A 380 5.15 -0.86 28.11
CA LEU A 380 3.99 -1.36 27.36
C LEU A 380 2.65 -0.96 28.01
N ARG A 381 2.59 -0.91 29.35
CA ARG A 381 1.40 -0.50 30.11
C ARG A 381 0.86 0.89 29.72
N ILE A 382 1.71 1.78 29.23
CA ILE A 382 1.32 3.14 28.78
C ILE A 382 0.30 3.06 27.64
N LEU A 383 0.32 2.00 26.83
CA LEU A 383 -0.63 1.77 25.74
C LEU A 383 -2.03 1.32 26.20
N GLU A 384 -2.34 1.32 27.49
CA GLU A 384 -3.63 0.90 28.03
C GLU A 384 -4.83 1.63 27.38
N ALA A 385 -4.64 2.88 26.94
CA ALA A 385 -5.68 3.70 26.32
C ALA A 385 -6.14 3.21 24.93
N LEU A 386 -5.41 2.30 24.29
CA LEU A 386 -5.72 1.77 22.95
C LEU A 386 -6.86 0.74 22.96
N LYS A 387 -8.04 1.13 23.46
CA LYS A 387 -9.20 0.24 23.64
C LYS A 387 -9.78 -0.29 22.33
N ASP A 388 -9.51 0.40 21.22
CA ASP A 388 -9.97 0.04 19.89
C ASP A 388 -9.02 -0.92 19.16
N LEU A 389 -7.86 -1.25 19.73
CA LEU A 389 -6.85 -2.07 19.07
C LEU A 389 -7.37 -3.50 18.84
N ARG A 390 -7.32 -3.92 17.58
CA ARG A 390 -7.76 -5.25 17.10
C ARG A 390 -6.60 -6.10 16.64
N VAL A 391 -5.62 -5.49 15.98
CA VAL A 391 -4.48 -6.18 15.37
C VAL A 391 -3.18 -5.54 15.86
N LEU A 392 -2.33 -6.36 16.47
CA LEU A 392 -0.93 -6.02 16.79
C LEU A 392 0.00 -6.87 15.92
N SER A 393 0.91 -6.24 15.20
CA SER A 393 1.96 -6.92 14.44
C SER A 393 3.34 -6.45 14.83
N VAL A 394 4.14 -7.40 15.33
CA VAL A 394 5.54 -7.26 15.70
C VAL A 394 6.42 -8.23 14.92
N VAL A 395 5.97 -8.62 13.72
CA VAL A 395 6.69 -9.56 12.85
C VAL A 395 8.11 -9.07 12.59
N ARG A 396 9.09 -9.95 12.78
CA ARG A 396 10.53 -9.63 12.62
C ARG A 396 11.00 -8.47 13.51
N MET A 397 10.40 -8.27 14.68
CA MET A 397 10.97 -7.46 15.74
C MET A 397 11.60 -8.36 16.79
N GLU A 398 12.66 -7.89 17.44
CA GLU A 398 13.20 -8.57 18.63
C GLU A 398 12.32 -8.27 19.85
N THR A 399 11.33 -9.16 20.05
CA THR A 399 10.36 -9.10 21.15
C THR A 399 10.62 -10.18 22.19
N ARG A 400 10.07 -9.95 23.38
CA ARG A 400 10.07 -10.89 24.50
C ARG A 400 8.72 -10.83 25.22
N ILE A 401 7.66 -11.05 24.45
CA ILE A 401 6.27 -11.02 24.91
C ILE A 401 6.00 -12.32 25.68
N GLY A 402 5.98 -12.23 27.00
CA GLY A 402 5.66 -13.34 27.89
C GLY A 402 4.16 -13.54 28.09
N VAL A 403 3.82 -14.56 28.88
CA VAL A 403 2.43 -14.83 29.29
C VAL A 403 1.85 -13.66 30.09
N GLU A 404 2.66 -12.98 30.91
CA GLU A 404 2.22 -11.82 31.70
C GLU A 404 1.82 -10.63 30.81
N GLU A 405 2.64 -10.31 29.81
CA GLU A 405 2.32 -9.30 28.81
C GLU A 405 1.02 -9.64 28.08
N LEU A 406 0.84 -10.88 27.61
CA LEU A 406 -0.37 -11.27 26.88
C LEU A 406 -1.64 -11.21 27.74
N LYS A 407 -1.56 -11.63 29.00
CA LYS A 407 -2.66 -11.48 29.98
C LYS A 407 -3.05 -10.02 30.12
N TRP A 408 -2.07 -9.14 30.31
CA TRP A 408 -2.31 -7.70 30.39
C TRP A 408 -2.92 -7.16 29.10
N MET A 409 -2.38 -7.52 27.93
CA MET A 409 -2.90 -7.06 26.62
C MET A 409 -4.37 -7.46 26.44
N LYS A 410 -4.75 -8.71 26.78
CA LYS A 410 -6.13 -9.19 26.69
C LYS A 410 -7.08 -8.42 27.63
N GLN A 411 -6.61 -8.08 28.83
CA GLN A 411 -7.39 -7.30 29.80
C GLN A 411 -7.53 -5.83 29.38
N SER A 412 -6.43 -5.21 28.96
CA SER A 412 -6.38 -3.77 28.65
C SER A 412 -6.94 -3.43 27.27
N TRP A 413 -6.84 -4.34 26.29
CA TRP A 413 -7.32 -4.16 24.92
C TRP A 413 -8.44 -5.17 24.60
N PRO A 414 -9.68 -4.90 25.03
CA PRO A 414 -10.78 -5.86 24.97
C PRO A 414 -11.21 -6.24 23.54
N LYS A 415 -10.77 -5.48 22.52
CA LYS A 415 -11.04 -5.75 21.10
C LYS A 415 -9.89 -6.46 20.38
N LEU A 416 -8.80 -6.78 21.08
CA LEU A 416 -7.65 -7.44 20.49
C LEU A 416 -8.03 -8.86 20.05
N ILE A 417 -7.88 -9.13 18.75
CA ILE A 417 -8.26 -10.42 18.14
C ILE A 417 -7.06 -11.13 17.49
N VAL A 418 -6.06 -10.36 17.02
CA VAL A 418 -4.95 -10.91 16.24
C VAL A 418 -3.62 -10.37 16.75
N ILE A 419 -2.70 -11.28 17.05
CA ILE A 419 -1.29 -10.97 17.33
C ILE A 419 -0.42 -11.67 16.28
N ARG A 420 0.47 -10.90 15.66
CA ARG A 420 1.38 -11.37 14.61
C ARG A 420 2.83 -11.19 15.04
N GLY A 421 3.67 -12.19 14.77
CA GLY A 421 5.11 -12.08 14.97
C GLY A 421 5.65 -12.67 16.27
N LEU A 422 4.86 -13.43 17.02
CA LEU A 422 5.36 -14.16 18.20
C LEU A 422 6.34 -15.26 17.78
N ASN A 423 7.48 -15.33 18.47
CA ASN A 423 8.52 -16.33 18.34
C ASN A 423 8.17 -17.61 19.13
N ILE A 424 7.11 -18.30 18.71
CA ILE A 424 6.57 -19.47 19.44
C ILE A 424 7.50 -20.69 19.40
N ASP A 425 8.51 -20.69 18.55
CA ASP A 425 9.54 -21.74 18.50
C ASP A 425 10.74 -21.43 19.42
N GLY A 426 10.77 -20.24 20.01
CA GLY A 426 11.83 -19.74 20.87
C GLY A 426 11.35 -19.42 22.28
N GLU A 427 11.76 -18.25 22.78
CA GLU A 427 11.51 -17.80 24.15
C GLU A 427 10.01 -17.52 24.44
N GLU A 428 9.19 -17.33 23.40
CA GLU A 428 7.77 -16.97 23.53
C GLU A 428 6.84 -18.19 23.35
N LYS A 429 7.37 -19.42 23.41
CA LYS A 429 6.60 -20.67 23.24
C LYS A 429 5.42 -20.79 24.22
N GLU A 430 5.65 -20.51 25.49
CA GLU A 430 4.60 -20.58 26.52
C GLU A 430 3.52 -19.52 26.30
N ALA A 431 3.92 -18.31 25.88
CA ALA A 431 3.02 -17.23 25.53
C ALA A 431 2.14 -17.61 24.32
N GLY A 432 2.73 -18.23 23.30
CA GLY A 432 2.02 -18.77 22.14
C GLY A 432 0.97 -19.81 22.52
N LYS A 433 1.31 -20.76 23.38
CA LYS A 433 0.36 -21.77 23.90
C LYS A 433 -0.79 -21.11 24.66
N TRP A 434 -0.47 -20.21 25.59
CA TRP A 434 -1.48 -19.50 26.39
C TRP A 434 -2.47 -18.74 25.51
N ALA A 435 -2.00 -18.02 24.48
CA ALA A 435 -2.89 -17.26 23.62
C ALA A 435 -3.78 -18.16 22.72
N GLN A 436 -3.32 -19.34 22.33
CA GLN A 436 -4.17 -20.34 21.65
C GLN A 436 -5.31 -20.82 22.57
N ASP A 437 -4.99 -21.16 23.83
CA ASP A 437 -5.98 -21.59 24.83
C ASP A 437 -7.05 -20.49 25.08
N GLU A 438 -6.64 -19.23 24.97
CA GLU A 438 -7.47 -18.05 25.20
C GLU A 438 -8.19 -17.52 23.95
N SER A 439 -8.20 -18.29 22.86
CA SER A 439 -8.85 -17.98 21.57
C SER A 439 -8.34 -16.69 20.88
N LEU A 440 -7.10 -16.29 21.15
CA LEU A 440 -6.44 -15.23 20.38
C LEU A 440 -5.87 -15.83 19.09
N THR A 441 -6.13 -15.18 17.95
CA THR A 441 -5.55 -15.64 16.68
C THR A 441 -4.08 -15.23 16.62
N ILE A 442 -3.20 -16.22 16.72
CA ILE A 442 -1.75 -16.01 16.61
C ILE A 442 -1.31 -16.40 15.20
N PHE A 443 -0.61 -15.49 14.55
CA PHE A 443 0.18 -15.82 13.37
C PHE A 443 1.66 -15.74 13.76
N SER A 444 2.23 -16.88 14.14
CA SER A 444 3.67 -17.02 14.24
C SER A 444 4.27 -17.18 12.84
N MET A 445 5.52 -16.78 12.71
CA MET A 445 6.34 -17.20 11.58
C MET A 445 7.38 -18.16 12.13
N PRO A 446 7.19 -19.47 11.92
CA PRO A 446 8.18 -20.42 12.37
C PRO A 446 9.47 -20.11 11.65
N CYS A 447 10.54 -19.95 12.41
CA CYS A 447 11.85 -19.82 11.80
C CYS A 447 12.42 -21.19 11.59
N PHE A 448 12.87 -21.45 10.38
CA PHE A 448 13.62 -22.64 10.04
C PHE A 448 14.97 -22.59 10.77
N ARG A 449 15.02 -23.06 12.02
CA ARG A 449 16.27 -23.41 12.67
C ARG A 449 16.84 -24.62 11.92
N VAL A 450 17.84 -24.38 11.08
CA VAL A 450 18.64 -25.45 10.50
C VAL A 450 19.52 -25.97 11.64
N HIS A 451 19.17 -27.15 12.16
CA HIS A 451 19.91 -27.84 13.21
C HIS A 451 21.22 -28.43 12.70
#